data_AF-A0A536GS94-F1
#
_entry.id   AF-A0A536GS94-F1
#
_cell.length_a   1.000
_cell.length_b   1.000
_cell.length_c   1.000
_cell.angle_alpha   90.00
_cell.angle_beta   90.00
_cell.angle_gamma   90.00
#
_symmetry.space_group_name_H-M   'P 1'
#
loop_
_entity.id
_entity.type
_entity.pdbx_description
1 polymer ?
#
loop_
_entity_poly.entity_id
_entity_poly.type
_entity_poly.pdbx_seq_one_letter_code
_entity_poly.pdbx_strand_id
1 'polypeptide(L)'
;MGVAHLIGDGAAELSRIGPRYPLLPEDRIALFGFHPYEIEPKEQRRLEASAMLRYPVTGLADRAVELAAEARARLEQRSAAIAVHFDVDVMDSAEIPLADWPHYDALSFGEAMRCLRVFTTSPKLAALVVTEINPDHDPEGLWIRQFVDAFSDALRPVAAPVA
;
A
#
# COMPACT_ATOMS: atom_id res chain seq x y z
N MET A 1 -6.83 -10.44 -5.50
CA MET A 1 -6.95 -11.63 -4.62
C MET A 1 -5.75 -11.92 -3.69
N GLY A 2 -4.60 -11.25 -3.80
CA GLY A 2 -3.42 -11.59 -2.97
C GLY A 2 -3.66 -11.59 -1.46
N VAL A 3 -4.33 -10.56 -0.94
CA VAL A 3 -4.65 -10.44 0.51
C VAL A 3 -5.50 -11.60 1.02
N ALA A 4 -6.48 -12.06 0.25
CA ALA A 4 -7.32 -13.20 0.63
C ALA A 4 -6.46 -14.43 0.95
N HIS A 5 -5.49 -14.75 0.09
CA HIS A 5 -4.60 -15.90 0.31
C HIS A 5 -3.73 -15.74 1.54
N LEU A 6 -3.26 -14.51 1.84
CA LEU A 6 -2.48 -14.23 3.05
C LEU A 6 -3.25 -14.57 4.33
N ILE A 7 -4.56 -14.27 4.35
CA ILE A 7 -5.43 -14.50 5.52
C ILE A 7 -6.03 -15.91 5.56
N GLY A 8 -5.63 -16.80 4.64
CA GLY A 8 -6.14 -18.16 4.56
C GLY A 8 -7.43 -18.31 3.75
N ASP A 9 -7.92 -17.24 3.14
CA ASP A 9 -9.08 -17.26 2.26
C ASP A 9 -8.66 -17.57 0.80
N GLY A 10 -9.45 -18.37 0.08
CA GLY A 10 -9.22 -18.73 -1.32
C GLY A 10 -8.70 -20.15 -1.53
N ALA A 11 -8.23 -20.44 -2.74
CA ALA A 11 -7.82 -21.78 -3.16
C ALA A 11 -6.69 -22.32 -2.28
N ALA A 12 -6.81 -23.59 -1.85
CA ALA A 12 -5.87 -24.20 -0.91
C ALA A 12 -4.43 -24.24 -1.45
N GLU A 13 -4.29 -24.35 -2.77
CA GLU A 13 -3.04 -24.33 -3.51
C GLU A 13 -2.29 -23.00 -3.37
N LEU A 14 -2.99 -21.90 -3.09
CA LEU A 14 -2.43 -20.55 -2.94
C LEU A 14 -2.40 -20.11 -1.48
N SER A 15 -3.49 -20.32 -0.74
CA SER A 15 -3.60 -19.87 0.66
C SER A 15 -2.67 -20.64 1.61
N ARG A 16 -2.19 -21.83 1.21
CA ARG A 16 -1.22 -22.64 1.96
C ARG A 16 0.21 -22.48 1.47
N ILE A 17 0.48 -21.54 0.56
CA ILE A 17 1.86 -21.21 0.16
C ILE A 17 2.53 -20.44 1.28
N GLY A 18 3.64 -20.98 1.78
CA GLY A 18 4.49 -20.34 2.78
C GLY A 18 4.75 -21.20 4.01
N PRO A 19 5.49 -20.66 5.00
CA PRO A 19 5.94 -21.42 6.16
C PRO A 19 4.84 -21.69 7.20
N ARG A 20 3.63 -21.12 7.05
CA ARG A 20 2.51 -21.26 7.99
C ARG A 20 1.18 -20.90 7.33
N TYR A 21 0.08 -21.32 7.97
CA TYR A 21 -1.30 -21.09 7.53
C TYR A 21 -2.19 -20.63 8.69
N PRO A 22 -2.96 -19.53 8.57
CA PRO A 22 -2.82 -18.51 7.52
C PRO A 22 -1.45 -17.83 7.56
N LEU A 23 -1.02 -17.23 6.45
CA LEU A 23 0.27 -16.56 6.36
C LEU A 23 0.30 -15.25 7.16
N LEU A 24 -0.84 -14.57 7.34
CA LEU A 24 -0.96 -13.40 8.20
C LEU A 24 -2.32 -13.39 8.91
N PRO A 25 -2.37 -13.05 10.21
CA PRO A 25 -3.64 -12.73 10.84
C PRO A 25 -4.15 -11.37 10.34
N GLU A 26 -5.46 -11.23 10.22
CA GLU A 26 -6.10 -10.02 9.67
C GLU A 26 -5.79 -8.74 10.45
N ASP A 27 -5.67 -8.85 11.78
CA ASP A 27 -5.41 -7.70 12.66
C ASP A 27 -4.00 -7.11 12.50
N ARG A 28 -3.16 -7.71 11.63
CA ARG A 28 -1.83 -7.22 11.25
C ARG A 28 -1.78 -6.68 9.82
N ILE A 29 -2.93 -6.45 9.19
CA ILE A 29 -3.03 -5.90 7.83
C ILE A 29 -3.70 -4.52 7.89
N ALA A 30 -3.11 -3.56 7.18
CA ALA A 30 -3.72 -2.27 6.90
C ALA A 30 -3.85 -2.10 5.38
N LEU A 31 -5.07 -1.91 4.90
CA LEU A 31 -5.36 -1.51 3.53
C LEU A 31 -5.47 0.01 3.49
N PHE A 32 -4.70 0.66 2.61
CA PHE A 32 -4.56 2.11 2.60
C PHE A 32 -4.61 2.64 1.17
N GLY A 33 -5.45 3.66 0.94
CA GLY A 33 -5.55 4.34 -0.34
C GLY A 33 -6.39 3.63 -1.41
N PHE A 34 -6.94 2.45 -1.13
CA PHE A 34 -7.80 1.74 -2.10
C PHE A 34 -9.12 2.48 -2.34
N HIS A 35 -9.70 2.32 -3.53
CA HIS A 35 -11.01 2.88 -3.83
C HIS A 35 -12.12 1.83 -3.58
N PRO A 36 -13.15 2.12 -2.74
CA PRO A 36 -14.19 1.13 -2.42
C PRO A 36 -14.99 0.61 -3.62
N TYR A 37 -15.06 1.37 -4.71
CA TYR A 37 -15.74 0.96 -5.94
C TYR A 37 -15.09 -0.25 -6.63
N GLU A 38 -13.80 -0.49 -6.40
CA GLU A 38 -13.06 -1.61 -6.98
C GLU A 38 -13.34 -2.93 -6.25
N ILE A 39 -14.00 -2.88 -5.09
CA ILE A 39 -14.27 -4.05 -4.27
C ILE A 39 -15.65 -4.60 -4.61
N GLU A 40 -15.71 -5.89 -4.98
CA GLU A 40 -16.99 -6.53 -5.27
C GLU A 40 -17.89 -6.55 -4.02
N PRO A 41 -19.24 -6.47 -4.15
CA PRO A 41 -20.14 -6.43 -3.00
C PRO A 41 -19.99 -7.59 -2.01
N LYS A 42 -19.56 -8.77 -2.48
CA LYS A 42 -19.30 -9.92 -1.61
C LYS A 42 -18.01 -9.72 -0.80
N GLU A 43 -16.97 -9.21 -1.44
CA GLU A 43 -15.68 -8.90 -0.80
C GLU A 43 -15.84 -7.74 0.18
N GLN A 44 -16.66 -6.75 -0.15
CA GLN A 44 -16.98 -5.64 0.73
C GLN A 44 -17.58 -6.12 2.07
N ARG A 45 -18.56 -7.04 2.02
CA ARG A 45 -19.12 -7.64 3.25
C ARG A 45 -18.08 -8.43 4.05
N ARG A 46 -17.17 -9.13 3.37
CA ARG A 46 -16.09 -9.88 4.02
C ARG A 46 -15.08 -8.95 4.69
N LEU A 47 -14.77 -7.84 4.03
CA LEU A 47 -13.90 -6.78 4.51
C LEU A 47 -14.52 -6.05 5.70
N GLU A 48 -15.82 -5.80 5.68
CA GLU A 48 -16.60 -5.24 6.80
C GLU A 48 -16.53 -6.09 8.06
N ALA A 49 -16.61 -7.42 7.90
CA ALA A 49 -16.47 -8.38 8.98
C ALA A 49 -15.02 -8.66 9.41
N SER A 50 -14.02 -8.13 8.70
CA SER A 50 -12.61 -8.40 8.98
C SER A 50 -12.03 -7.53 10.09
N ALA A 51 -10.97 -8.02 10.74
CA ALA A 51 -10.18 -7.26 11.70
C ALA A 51 -9.14 -6.33 11.05
N MET A 52 -9.08 -6.29 9.71
CA MET A 52 -8.13 -5.46 8.97
C MET A 52 -8.41 -3.96 9.18
N LEU A 53 -7.34 -3.19 9.32
CA LEU A 53 -7.44 -1.73 9.28
C LEU A 53 -7.68 -1.28 7.85
N ARG A 54 -8.57 -0.30 7.67
CA ARG A 54 -9.07 0.11 6.35
C ARG A 54 -9.10 1.62 6.28
N TYR A 55 -8.35 2.17 5.32
CA TYR A 55 -8.25 3.59 5.06
C TYR A 55 -8.50 3.80 3.56
N PRO A 56 -9.77 3.75 3.10
CA PRO A 56 -10.10 3.98 1.70
C PRO A 56 -9.81 5.42 1.31
N VAL A 57 -9.45 5.67 0.05
CA VAL A 57 -9.12 7.03 -0.43
C VAL A 57 -10.25 8.04 -0.18
N THR A 58 -11.50 7.60 -0.31
CA THR A 58 -12.70 8.40 -0.03
C THR A 58 -12.83 8.87 1.42
N GLY A 59 -12.10 8.24 2.35
CA GLY A 59 -12.03 8.62 3.77
C GLY A 59 -10.75 9.35 4.16
N LEU A 60 -9.80 9.54 3.24
CA LEU A 60 -8.51 10.18 3.55
C LEU A 60 -8.60 11.70 3.57
N ALA A 61 -9.34 12.30 2.64
CA ALA A 61 -9.40 13.75 2.45
C ALA A 61 -7.99 14.40 2.49
N ASP A 62 -7.83 15.54 3.16
CA ASP A 62 -6.55 16.23 3.37
C ASP A 62 -5.66 15.60 4.47
N ARG A 63 -6.07 14.46 5.03
CA ARG A 63 -5.43 13.80 6.19
C ARG A 63 -4.66 12.53 5.84
N ALA A 64 -4.40 12.27 4.55
CA ALA A 64 -3.74 11.04 4.10
C ALA A 64 -2.43 10.74 4.86
N VAL A 65 -1.56 11.72 5.05
CA VAL A 65 -0.28 11.54 5.77
C VAL A 65 -0.49 11.26 7.27
N GLU A 66 -1.46 11.93 7.89
CA GLU A 66 -1.81 11.72 9.30
C GLU A 66 -2.34 10.30 9.52
N LEU A 67 -3.27 9.86 8.66
CA LEU A 67 -3.87 8.53 8.72
C LEU A 67 -2.85 7.43 8.39
N ALA A 68 -1.88 7.69 7.51
CA ALA A 68 -0.76 6.78 7.28
C ALA A 68 0.09 6.61 8.56
N ALA A 69 0.33 7.69 9.30
CA ALA A 69 1.07 7.64 10.56
C ALA A 69 0.29 6.86 11.64
N GLU A 70 -1.03 7.05 11.70
CA GLU A 70 -1.91 6.28 12.57
C GLU A 70 -1.89 4.78 12.22
N ALA A 71 -2.07 4.44 10.94
CA ALA A 71 -2.05 3.06 10.44
C ALA A 71 -0.71 2.38 10.79
N ARG A 72 0.41 3.06 10.52
CA ARG A 72 1.75 2.60 10.87
C ARG A 72 1.88 2.34 12.37
N ALA A 73 1.47 3.28 13.22
CA ALA A 73 1.56 3.12 14.67
C ALA A 73 0.73 1.92 15.17
N ARG A 74 -0.47 1.69 14.60
CA ARG A 74 -1.31 0.53 14.94
C ARG A 74 -0.69 -0.80 14.50
N LEU A 75 0.00 -0.83 13.36
CA LEU A 75 0.76 -2.01 12.91
C LEU A 75 1.97 -2.26 13.79
N GLU A 76 2.70 -1.21 14.19
CA GLU A 76 3.87 -1.31 15.07
C GLU A 76 3.51 -1.90 16.44
N GLN A 77 2.30 -1.65 16.94
CA GLN A 77 1.81 -2.26 18.19
C GLN A 77 1.57 -3.77 18.08
N ARG A 78 1.25 -4.28 16.89
CA ARG A 78 0.80 -5.68 16.68
C ARG A 78 1.82 -6.57 16.00
N SER A 79 2.83 -5.98 15.37
CA SER A 79 3.78 -6.68 14.52
C SER A 79 5.21 -6.46 14.98
N ALA A 80 6.04 -7.50 14.89
CA ALA A 80 7.47 -7.41 15.15
C ALA A 80 8.23 -6.82 13.95
N ALA A 81 7.69 -7.01 12.75
CA ALA A 81 8.22 -6.54 11.47
C ALA A 81 7.04 -6.10 10.57
N ILE A 82 7.28 -5.13 9.70
CA ILE A 82 6.29 -4.57 8.77
C ILE A 82 6.84 -4.71 7.35
N ALA A 83 6.01 -5.22 6.45
CA ALA A 83 6.24 -5.18 5.02
C ALA A 83 5.28 -4.15 4.41
N VAL A 84 5.80 -3.31 3.51
CA VAL A 84 4.98 -2.39 2.71
C VAL A 84 4.86 -2.98 1.31
N HIS A 85 3.64 -3.27 0.88
CA HIS A 85 3.34 -3.61 -0.51
C HIS A 85 2.76 -2.36 -1.17
N PHE A 86 3.57 -1.67 -1.94
CA PHE A 86 3.20 -0.47 -2.67
C PHE A 86 2.79 -0.84 -4.08
N ASP A 87 1.48 -0.94 -4.27
CA ASP A 87 0.90 -1.05 -5.60
C ASP A 87 0.85 0.34 -6.24
N VAL A 88 1.35 0.47 -7.47
CA VAL A 88 1.44 1.77 -8.16
C VAL A 88 0.06 2.31 -8.55
N ASP A 89 -0.93 1.42 -8.65
CA ASP A 89 -2.33 1.77 -8.93
C ASP A 89 -3.05 2.49 -7.77
N VAL A 90 -2.40 2.64 -6.60
CA VAL A 90 -2.89 3.49 -5.50
C VAL A 90 -2.82 4.98 -5.84
N MET A 91 -2.03 5.34 -6.86
CA MET A 91 -1.84 6.70 -7.33
C MET A 91 -2.82 7.03 -8.44
N ASP A 92 -3.24 8.30 -8.49
CA ASP A 92 -4.10 8.78 -9.56
C ASP A 92 -3.37 8.73 -10.91
N SER A 93 -3.90 7.89 -11.81
CA SER A 93 -3.34 7.66 -13.13
C SER A 93 -3.50 8.87 -14.05
N ALA A 94 -4.32 9.86 -13.69
CA ALA A 94 -4.35 11.15 -14.36
C ALA A 94 -3.08 11.99 -14.11
N GLU A 95 -2.37 11.76 -13.01
CA GLU A 95 -1.08 12.41 -12.73
C GLU A 95 0.11 11.57 -13.21
N ILE A 96 0.06 10.25 -12.99
CA ILE A 96 1.15 9.34 -13.35
C ILE A 96 0.63 8.01 -13.91
N PRO A 97 0.57 7.84 -15.25
CA PRO A 97 -0.08 6.70 -15.89
C PRO A 97 0.83 5.46 -15.96
N LEU A 98 1.40 5.02 -14.84
CA LEU A 98 2.33 3.88 -14.80
C LEU A 98 1.65 2.54 -14.45
N ALA A 99 0.46 2.56 -13.85
CA ALA A 99 -0.23 1.33 -13.45
C ALA A 99 -0.71 0.52 -14.67
N ASP A 100 -0.67 -0.81 -14.57
CA ASP A 100 -1.27 -1.70 -15.59
C ASP A 100 -2.79 -1.55 -15.62
N TRP A 101 -3.41 -1.45 -14.43
CA TRP A 101 -4.83 -1.14 -14.24
C TRP A 101 -4.97 0.28 -13.69
N PRO A 102 -5.33 1.27 -14.53
CA PRO A 102 -5.38 2.66 -14.11
C PRO A 102 -6.57 2.95 -13.18
N HIS A 103 -6.31 3.65 -12.09
CA HIS A 103 -7.31 4.19 -11.18
C HIS A 103 -7.32 5.72 -11.18
N TYR A 104 -8.49 6.29 -10.91
CA TYR A 104 -8.76 7.73 -10.91
C TYR A 104 -9.49 8.10 -9.62
N ASP A 105 -9.48 9.39 -9.27
CA ASP A 105 -9.98 9.88 -7.98
C ASP A 105 -9.25 9.16 -6.81
N ALA A 106 -7.96 8.88 -7.03
CA ALA A 106 -7.07 8.17 -6.12
C ALA A 106 -6.12 9.15 -5.40
N LEU A 107 -5.09 8.65 -4.72
CA LEU A 107 -4.10 9.54 -4.10
C LEU A 107 -3.33 10.29 -5.18
N SER A 108 -3.14 11.60 -5.02
CA SER A 108 -2.18 12.31 -5.88
C SER A 108 -0.79 11.67 -5.76
N PHE A 109 0.02 11.79 -6.82
CA PHE A 109 1.38 11.26 -6.84
C PHE A 109 2.18 11.75 -5.63
N GLY A 110 2.04 13.04 -5.29
CA GLY A 110 2.71 13.65 -4.15
C GLY A 110 2.22 13.11 -2.79
N GLU A 111 0.92 12.85 -2.62
CA GLU A 111 0.38 12.26 -1.39
C GLU A 111 0.84 10.83 -1.19
N ALA A 112 0.79 10.01 -2.26
CA ALA A 112 1.27 8.65 -2.22
C ALA A 112 2.75 8.57 -1.78
N MET A 113 3.61 9.42 -2.33
CA MET A 113 5.03 9.48 -1.91
C MET A 113 5.21 9.93 -0.46
N ARG A 114 4.39 10.88 0.03
CA ARG A 114 4.43 11.30 1.45
C ARG A 114 3.95 10.19 2.38
N CYS A 115 2.87 9.49 2.04
CA CYS A 115 2.38 8.33 2.78
C CYS A 115 3.41 7.19 2.78
N LEU A 116 4.02 6.90 1.62
CA LEU A 116 5.09 5.91 1.51
C LEU A 116 6.24 6.22 2.47
N ARG A 117 6.74 7.48 2.49
CA ARG A 117 7.76 7.91 3.44
C ARG A 117 7.35 7.63 4.89
N VAL A 118 6.10 7.89 5.25
CA VAL A 118 5.61 7.60 6.61
C VAL A 118 5.74 6.11 6.91
N PHE A 119 5.25 5.22 6.03
CA PHE A 119 5.35 3.78 6.26
C PHE A 119 6.79 3.27 6.29
N THR A 120 7.67 3.75 5.40
CA THR A 120 9.05 3.28 5.30
C THR A 120 9.98 3.83 6.38
N THR A 121 9.55 4.85 7.13
CA THR A 121 10.29 5.34 8.31
C THR A 121 9.99 4.54 9.58
N SER A 122 9.17 3.49 9.51
CA SER A 122 9.01 2.56 10.63
C SER A 122 10.35 1.90 10.99
N PRO A 123 10.77 1.91 12.28
CA PRO A 123 11.94 1.14 12.72
C PRO A 123 11.71 -0.38 12.60
N LYS A 124 10.47 -0.82 12.31
CA LYS A 124 10.11 -2.23 12.10
C LYS A 124 9.99 -2.58 10.62
N LEU A 125 10.32 -1.68 9.69
CA LEU A 125 10.30 -2.00 8.26
C LEU A 125 11.28 -3.15 7.96
N ALA A 126 10.76 -4.24 7.41
CA ALA A 126 11.54 -5.42 7.03
C ALA A 126 11.52 -5.68 5.52
N ALA A 127 10.52 -5.15 4.80
CA ALA A 127 10.42 -5.28 3.35
C ALA A 127 9.63 -4.12 2.74
N LEU A 128 10.00 -3.77 1.51
CA LEU A 128 9.22 -2.93 0.61
C LEU A 128 9.12 -3.67 -0.73
N VAL A 129 7.91 -3.86 -1.22
CA VAL A 129 7.61 -4.43 -2.53
C VAL A 129 6.90 -3.36 -3.33
N VAL A 130 7.35 -3.11 -4.56
CA VAL A 130 6.72 -2.18 -5.50
C VAL A 130 6.21 -3.01 -6.69
N THR A 131 4.95 -2.86 -7.05
CA THR A 131 4.28 -3.69 -8.07
C THR A 131 3.58 -2.84 -9.14
N GLU A 132 3.14 -3.52 -10.20
CA GLU A 132 2.24 -2.99 -11.25
C GLU A 132 2.74 -1.78 -12.06
N ILE A 133 4.05 -1.51 -12.06
CA ILE A 133 4.64 -0.59 -13.05
C ILE A 133 4.60 -1.26 -14.42
N ASN A 134 3.79 -0.73 -15.33
CA ASN A 134 3.75 -1.11 -16.73
C ASN A 134 4.54 -0.11 -17.59
N PRO A 135 5.75 -0.46 -18.08
CA PRO A 135 6.55 0.41 -18.93
C PRO A 135 5.95 0.65 -20.33
N ASP A 136 4.99 -0.18 -20.78
CA ASP A 136 4.32 0.04 -22.08
C ASP A 136 3.45 1.30 -22.07
N HIS A 137 3.08 1.82 -20.88
CA HIS A 137 2.38 3.09 -20.72
C HIS A 137 3.32 4.32 -20.68
N ASP A 138 4.64 4.13 -20.72
CA ASP A 138 5.64 5.19 -20.69
C ASP A 138 6.81 4.91 -21.67
N PRO A 139 6.55 4.89 -22.99
CA PRO A 139 7.56 4.49 -23.98
C PRO A 139 8.81 5.37 -24.00
N GLU A 140 8.69 6.63 -23.59
CA GLU A 140 9.78 7.61 -23.48
C GLU A 140 10.46 7.59 -22.10
N GLY A 141 9.95 6.80 -21.15
CA GLY A 141 10.50 6.65 -19.81
C GLY A 141 10.45 7.95 -18.98
N LEU A 142 9.53 8.86 -19.27
CA LEU A 142 9.44 10.15 -18.57
C LEU A 142 8.82 9.96 -17.18
N TRP A 143 7.72 9.22 -17.11
CA TRP A 143 6.99 8.97 -15.87
C TRP A 143 7.76 8.08 -14.92
N ILE A 144 8.42 7.03 -15.44
CA ILE A 144 9.24 6.15 -14.61
C ILE A 144 10.44 6.87 -14.01
N ARG A 145 11.05 7.82 -14.73
CA ARG A 145 12.11 8.68 -14.18
C ARG A 145 11.59 9.56 -13.06
N GLN A 146 10.46 10.24 -13.29
CA GLN A 146 9.82 11.07 -12.28
C GLN A 146 9.40 10.26 -11.04
N PHE A 147 8.86 9.05 -11.24
CA PHE A 147 8.54 8.10 -10.18
C PHE A 147 9.78 7.74 -9.38
N VAL A 148 10.86 7.30 -10.05
CA VAL A 148 12.11 6.89 -9.40
C VAL A 148 12.73 8.04 -8.60
N ASP A 149 12.70 9.27 -9.10
CA ASP A 149 13.23 10.43 -8.39
C ASP A 149 12.43 10.69 -7.10
N ALA A 150 11.10 10.78 -7.19
CA ALA A 150 10.25 11.05 -6.03
C ALA A 150 10.24 9.88 -5.03
N PHE A 151 10.27 8.64 -5.54
CA PHE A 151 10.36 7.42 -4.74
C PHE A 151 11.69 7.37 -3.98
N SER A 152 12.80 7.63 -4.67
CA SER A 152 14.13 7.70 -4.04
C SER A 152 14.16 8.77 -2.95
N ASP A 153 13.58 9.93 -3.22
CA ASP A 153 13.43 10.98 -2.22
C ASP A 153 12.60 10.49 -1.02
N ALA A 154 11.44 9.87 -1.24
CA ALA A 154 10.56 9.33 -0.19
C ALA A 154 11.27 8.32 0.71
N LEU A 155 12.20 7.53 0.15
CA LEU A 155 13.00 6.56 0.90
C LEU A 155 14.23 7.14 1.57
N ARG A 156 14.61 8.39 1.30
CA ARG A 156 15.77 9.01 1.96
C ARG A 156 15.58 9.00 3.48
N PRO A 157 16.58 8.52 4.24
CA PRO A 157 16.56 8.63 5.69
C PRO A 157 16.42 10.10 6.10
N VAL A 158 15.57 10.37 7.09
CA VAL A 158 15.59 11.66 7.76
C VAL A 158 16.89 11.68 8.58
N ALA A 159 17.84 12.54 8.20
CA ALA A 159 19.07 12.69 8.96
C ALA A 159 18.72 12.99 10.41
N ALA A 160 19.33 12.26 11.36
CA ALA A 160 19.21 12.61 12.76
C ALA A 160 19.75 14.05 12.93
N PRO A 161 19.08 14.93 13.69
CA PRO A 161 19.67 16.22 14.04
C PRO A 161 21.03 15.95 14.68
N VAL A 162 22.07 16.59 14.15
CA VAL A 162 23.40 16.54 14.76
C VAL A 162 23.28 17.22 16.13
N ALA A 163 23.58 16.47 17.19
CA ALA A 163 23.55 16.93 18.57
C ALA A 163 24.61 17.99 18.85
#